data_AF-N8YIA3-F1
#
_entry.id   AF-N8YIA3-F1
#
_cell.length_a   1.000
_cell.length_b   1.000
_cell.length_c   1.000
_cell.angle_alpha   90.00
_cell.angle_beta   90.00
_cell.angle_gamma   90.00
#
_symmetry.space_group_name_H-M   'P 1'
#
loop_
_entity.id
_entity.type
_entity.pdbx_description
1 polymer ?
#
loop_
_entity_poly.entity_id
_entity_poly.type
_entity_poly.pdbx_seq_one_letter_code
_entity_poly.pdbx_strand_id
1 'polypeptide(L)'
;MNIEELVNYIEVGMTQPVVVDRTLLTEYGRYIRVIGFLKNNKILVSYYFYDGSDDDTGVDIKLQYESLDTAIQSIEQFLGLSIDQWENYNRTGNYPEPLVDFVEDKWADLIAGIQQGTMIPQGYTEIYMNL
;
A
#
# COMPACT_ATOMS: atom_id res chain seq x y z
N MET A 1 10.14 -2.43 -11.96
CA MET A 1 10.24 -3.87 -11.61
C MET A 1 9.64 -4.71 -12.74
N ASN A 2 9.85 -6.02 -12.84
CA ASN A 2 9.03 -6.86 -13.73
C ASN A 2 8.29 -7.98 -12.99
N ILE A 3 7.38 -8.68 -13.67
CA ILE A 3 6.54 -9.74 -13.06
C ILE A 3 7.41 -10.86 -12.48
N GLU A 4 8.45 -11.29 -13.20
CA GLU A 4 9.35 -12.35 -12.74
C GLU A 4 10.12 -11.93 -11.48
N GLU A 5 10.63 -10.70 -11.44
CA GLU A 5 11.25 -10.11 -10.26
C GLU A 5 10.29 -10.06 -9.07
N LEU A 6 9.04 -9.62 -9.28
CA LEU A 6 8.02 -9.56 -8.24
C LEU A 6 7.71 -10.95 -7.68
N VAL A 7 7.50 -11.95 -8.55
CA VAL A 7 7.27 -13.34 -8.15
C VAL A 7 8.43 -13.85 -7.32
N ASN A 8 9.67 -13.65 -7.77
CA ASN A 8 10.86 -14.06 -7.04
C ASN A 8 10.92 -13.42 -5.63
N TYR A 9 10.60 -12.13 -5.52
CA TYR A 9 10.57 -11.45 -4.22
C TYR A 9 9.47 -12.00 -3.30
N ILE A 10 8.27 -12.26 -3.82
CA ILE A 10 7.15 -12.83 -3.04
C ILE A 10 7.50 -14.22 -2.53
N GLU A 11 8.16 -15.04 -3.35
CA GLU A 11 8.54 -16.40 -2.99
C GLU A 11 9.59 -16.42 -1.87
N VAL A 12 10.63 -15.59 -2.00
CA VAL A 12 11.77 -15.46 -1.06
C VAL A 12 11.36 -14.77 0.24
N GLY A 13 10.54 -13.72 0.16
CA GLY A 13 10.14 -12.90 1.32
C GLY A 13 9.30 -13.64 2.37
N MET A 14 8.69 -14.77 1.98
CA MET A 14 7.86 -15.72 2.75
C MET A 14 6.75 -15.12 3.63
N THR A 15 7.09 -14.26 4.60
CA THR A 15 6.19 -13.64 5.58
C THR A 15 6.09 -12.13 5.42
N GLN A 16 7.06 -11.47 4.78
CA GLN A 16 7.04 -10.03 4.60
C GLN A 16 6.44 -9.65 3.23
N PRO A 17 5.60 -8.60 3.16
CA PRO A 17 5.10 -8.09 1.90
C PRO A 17 6.22 -7.45 1.08
N VAL A 18 6.16 -7.62 -0.25
CA VAL A 18 6.97 -6.88 -1.21
C VAL A 18 6.32 -5.53 -1.44
N VAL A 19 6.84 -4.49 -0.79
CA VAL A 19 6.30 -3.13 -0.84
C VAL A 19 6.65 -2.48 -2.17
N VAL A 20 5.60 -2.15 -2.94
CA VAL A 20 5.71 -1.55 -4.27
C VAL A 20 5.28 -0.08 -4.32
N ASP A 21 4.56 0.36 -3.30
CA ASP A 21 4.18 1.77 -3.11
C ASP A 21 4.39 2.16 -1.66
N ARG A 22 4.94 3.36 -1.48
CA ARG A 22 5.12 4.02 -0.21
C ARG A 22 5.01 5.52 -0.44
N THR A 23 3.81 6.06 -0.22
CA THR A 23 3.48 7.44 -0.61
C THR A 23 2.91 8.22 0.56
N LEU A 24 3.48 9.39 0.82
CA LEU A 24 2.93 10.35 1.77
C LEU A 24 1.72 11.05 1.15
N LEU A 25 0.57 10.92 1.80
CA LEU A 25 -0.70 11.46 1.35
C LEU A 25 -0.91 12.87 1.92
N THR A 26 -0.25 13.84 1.32
CA THR A 26 -0.28 15.24 1.78
C THR A 26 -1.69 15.83 1.87
N GLU A 27 -2.62 15.33 1.07
CA GLU A 27 -4.03 15.72 1.06
C GLU A 27 -4.80 15.26 2.31
N TYR A 28 -4.30 14.20 2.98
CA TYR A 28 -4.81 13.68 4.25
C TYR A 28 -3.91 14.06 5.44
N GLY A 29 -2.95 14.96 5.25
CA GLY A 29 -2.05 15.40 6.30
C GLY A 29 -0.79 14.54 6.36
N ARG A 30 -0.54 13.90 7.50
CA ARG A 30 0.69 13.12 7.77
C ARG A 30 0.51 11.62 7.57
N TYR A 31 -0.50 11.17 6.81
CA TYR A 31 -0.69 9.75 6.57
C TYR A 31 0.14 9.25 5.41
N ILE A 32 0.67 8.05 5.55
CA ILE A 32 1.36 7.35 4.48
C ILE A 32 0.54 6.15 4.04
N ARG A 33 0.50 5.91 2.74
CA ARG A 33 0.00 4.67 2.14
C ARG A 33 1.16 3.76 1.85
N VAL A 34 1.02 2.50 2.22
CA VAL A 34 1.93 1.42 1.84
C VAL A 34 1.13 0.33 1.13
N ILE A 35 1.57 -0.07 -0.06
CA ILE A 35 0.99 -1.20 -0.78
C ILE A 35 2.06 -2.28 -0.93
N GLY A 36 1.73 -3.49 -0.48
CA GLY A 36 2.64 -4.61 -0.54
C GLY A 36 2.00 -5.91 -1.03
N PHE A 37 2.73 -6.63 -1.88
CA PHE A 37 2.34 -7.94 -2.36
C PHE A 37 2.74 -9.03 -1.37
N LEU A 38 1.77 -9.89 -1.03
CA LEU A 38 1.93 -11.07 -0.20
C LEU A 38 1.79 -12.33 -1.07
N LYS A 39 2.13 -13.49 -0.49
CA LYS A 39 1.86 -14.80 -1.12
C LYS A 39 0.37 -15.01 -1.39
N ASN A 40 0.09 -15.91 -2.33
CA ASN A 40 -1.26 -16.35 -2.69
C ASN A 40 -2.15 -15.21 -3.22
N ASN A 41 -1.61 -14.35 -4.09
CA ASN A 41 -2.36 -13.26 -4.74
C ASN A 41 -3.00 -12.30 -3.75
N LYS A 42 -2.34 -12.06 -2.61
CA LYS A 42 -2.81 -11.16 -1.57
C LYS A 42 -2.09 -9.83 -1.65
N ILE A 43 -2.81 -8.75 -1.39
CA ILE A 43 -2.25 -7.41 -1.22
C ILE A 43 -2.53 -6.96 0.21
N LEU A 44 -1.53 -6.33 0.83
CA LEU A 44 -1.69 -5.52 2.01
C LEU A 44 -1.67 -4.05 1.60
N VAL A 45 -2.72 -3.32 1.96
CA VAL A 45 -2.75 -1.86 1.90
C VAL A 45 -2.79 -1.35 3.33
N SER A 46 -1.75 -0.64 3.74
CA SER A 46 -1.63 -0.06 5.07
C SER A 46 -1.67 1.45 4.99
N TYR A 47 -2.43 2.06 5.90
CA TYR A 47 -2.48 3.50 6.10
C TYR A 47 -2.09 3.79 7.54
N TYR A 48 -1.04 4.56 7.78
CA TYR A 48 -0.65 4.90 9.15
C TYR A 48 -0.17 6.34 9.24
N PHE A 49 -0.29 6.89 10.44
CA PHE A 49 0.21 8.22 10.74
C PHE A 49 1.75 8.21 10.71
N TYR A 50 2.34 9.19 10.04
CA TYR A 50 3.78 9.29 9.83
C TYR A 50 4.28 10.65 10.31
N ASP A 51 4.76 10.70 11.55
CA ASP A 51 5.44 11.85 12.13
C ASP A 51 6.96 11.66 12.28
N GLY A 52 7.49 10.58 11.69
CA GLY A 52 8.89 10.17 11.81
C GLY A 52 9.19 9.35 13.07
N SER A 53 8.17 9.03 13.89
CA SER A 53 8.25 8.03 14.95
C SER A 53 7.64 6.70 14.52
N ASP A 54 8.08 5.59 15.13
CA ASP A 54 7.62 4.23 14.82
C ASP A 54 6.25 3.90 15.49
N ASP A 55 5.40 4.89 15.75
CA ASP A 55 4.14 4.68 16.48
C ASP A 55 3.00 4.18 15.57
N ASP A 56 2.51 2.97 15.88
CA ASP A 56 1.50 2.20 15.15
C ASP A 56 0.07 2.73 15.38
N THR A 57 -0.29 3.86 14.77
CA THR A 57 -1.72 4.21 14.58
C THR A 57 -2.07 4.16 13.10
N GLY A 58 -2.90 3.19 12.71
CA GLY A 58 -3.25 2.99 11.31
C GLY A 58 -4.33 1.94 11.03
N VAL A 59 -4.59 1.74 9.75
CA VAL A 59 -5.50 0.73 9.18
C VAL A 59 -4.68 -0.23 8.33
N ASP A 60 -4.92 -1.52 8.52
CA ASP A 60 -4.48 -2.57 7.60
C ASP A 60 -5.66 -3.17 6.83
N ILE A 61 -5.53 -3.21 5.51
CA ILE A 61 -6.51 -3.77 4.59
C ILE A 61 -5.85 -4.91 3.81
N LYS A 62 -6.38 -6.12 3.95
CA LYS A 62 -5.93 -7.31 3.22
C LYS A 62 -6.93 -7.61 2.12
N LEU A 63 -6.43 -7.65 0.88
CA LEU A 63 -7.19 -7.92 -0.32
C LEU A 63 -6.75 -9.27 -0.90
N GLN A 64 -7.70 -10.14 -1.22
CA GLN A 64 -7.45 -11.39 -1.94
C GLN A 64 -7.87 -11.20 -3.39
N TYR A 65 -7.02 -11.63 -4.33
CA TYR A 65 -7.35 -11.63 -5.75
C TYR A 65 -7.41 -13.05 -6.31
N GLU A 66 -8.12 -13.22 -7.41
CA GLU A 66 -8.20 -14.49 -8.13
C GLU A 66 -6.82 -14.94 -8.64
N SER A 67 -6.05 -14.01 -9.20
CA SER A 67 -4.72 -14.26 -9.75
C SER A 67 -3.76 -13.12 -9.44
N LEU A 68 -2.44 -13.40 -9.54
CA LEU A 68 -1.41 -12.37 -9.41
C LEU A 68 -1.55 -11.32 -10.50
N ASP A 69 -1.89 -11.71 -11.73
CA ASP A 69 -2.08 -10.78 -12.86
C ASP A 69 -3.22 -9.80 -12.58
N THR A 70 -4.34 -10.29 -12.02
CA THR A 70 -5.46 -9.43 -11.60
C THR A 70 -5.05 -8.46 -10.49
N ALA A 71 -4.24 -8.92 -9.53
CA ALA A 71 -3.71 -8.06 -8.48
C ALA A 71 -2.80 -6.98 -9.07
N ILE A 72 -1.90 -7.33 -9.98
CA ILE A 72 -1.01 -6.38 -10.66
C ILE A 72 -1.82 -5.33 -11.41
N GLN A 73 -2.76 -5.74 -12.27
CA GLN A 73 -3.61 -4.82 -13.02
C GLN A 73 -4.41 -3.88 -12.11
N SER A 74 -4.92 -4.40 -10.99
CA SER A 74 -5.62 -3.61 -9.97
C SER A 74 -4.74 -2.51 -9.39
N ILE A 75 -3.50 -2.85 -9.04
CA ILE A 75 -2.53 -1.87 -8.51
C ILE A 75 -2.09 -0.89 -9.59
N GLU A 76 -1.86 -1.33 -10.83
CA GLU A 76 -1.50 -0.43 -11.94
C GLU A 76 -2.60 0.61 -12.19
N GLN A 77 -3.86 0.18 -12.19
CA GLN A 77 -5.00 1.08 -12.34
C GLN A 77 -5.13 2.04 -11.15
N PHE A 78 -4.92 1.56 -9.93
CA PHE A 78 -5.05 2.35 -8.71
C PHE A 78 -3.95 3.41 -8.58
N LEU A 79 -2.71 3.05 -8.91
CA LEU A 79 -1.57 3.96 -8.86
C LEU A 79 -1.42 4.84 -10.11
N GLY A 80 -2.01 4.42 -11.24
CA GLY A 80 -1.77 5.04 -12.54
C GLY A 80 -0.35 4.83 -13.06
N LEU A 81 0.34 3.78 -12.59
CA LEU A 81 1.73 3.45 -12.90
C LEU A 81 1.84 1.98 -13.29
N SER A 82 2.59 1.68 -14.34
CA SER A 82 2.86 0.29 -14.74
C SER A 82 3.93 -0.36 -13.87
N ILE A 83 3.95 -1.70 -13.80
CA ILE A 83 4.86 -2.49 -12.95
C ILE A 83 6.34 -2.20 -13.21
N ASP A 84 6.71 -1.83 -14.43
CA ASP A 84 8.06 -1.42 -14.81
C ASP A 84 8.54 -0.17 -14.06
N GLN A 85 7.61 0.68 -13.61
CA GLN A 85 7.88 1.87 -12.81
C GLN A 85 7.91 1.60 -11.30
N TRP A 86 7.52 0.41 -10.84
CA TRP A 86 7.52 0.09 -9.42
C TRP A 86 8.92 -0.22 -8.90
N GLU A 87 9.15 0.11 -7.63
CA GLU A 87 10.36 -0.22 -6.88
C GLU A 87 10.05 -1.19 -5.75
N ASN A 88 11.04 -1.97 -5.30
CA ASN A 88 10.91 -2.76 -4.07
C ASN A 88 11.41 -1.92 -2.89
N TYR A 89 10.48 -1.27 -2.18
CA TYR A 89 10.82 -0.37 -1.07
C TYR A 89 11.40 -1.09 0.16
N ASN A 90 11.21 -2.41 0.30
CA ASN A 90 11.93 -3.18 1.31
C ASN A 90 13.43 -3.25 1.04
N ARG A 91 13.84 -3.18 -0.24
CA ARG A 91 15.26 -3.22 -0.64
C ARG A 91 15.91 -1.84 -0.62
N THR A 92 15.20 -0.82 -1.07
CA THR A 92 15.76 0.53 -1.11
C THR A 92 15.79 1.17 0.28
N GLY A 93 14.84 0.81 1.15
CA GLY A 93 14.68 1.45 2.46
C GLY A 93 14.19 2.89 2.36
N ASN A 94 13.83 3.36 1.17
CA ASN A 94 13.42 4.75 0.94
C ASN A 94 12.09 5.03 1.65
N TYR A 95 12.06 6.08 2.46
CA TYR A 95 10.83 6.66 2.99
C TYR A 95 10.68 8.08 2.46
N PRO A 96 9.43 8.55 2.25
CA PRO A 96 9.21 9.96 1.96
C PRO A 96 9.64 10.81 3.16
N GLU A 97 10.12 12.03 2.88
CA GLU A 97 10.43 12.99 3.93
C GLU A 97 9.16 13.38 4.71
N PRO A 98 9.18 13.37 6.05
CA PRO A 98 8.01 13.76 6.85
C PRO A 98 7.69 15.25 6.69
N LEU A 99 6.41 15.60 6.85
CA LEU A 99 6.00 17.01 6.84
C LEU A 99 6.53 17.72 8.10
N VAL A 100 7.27 18.80 7.90
CA VAL A 100 7.91 19.56 8.98
C VAL A 100 6.93 20.53 9.65
N ASP A 101 6.02 21.12 8.87
CA ASP A 101 5.06 22.10 9.35
C ASP A 101 3.85 21.44 10.03
N PHE A 102 3.10 22.25 10.80
CA PHE A 102 1.79 21.83 11.29
C PHE A 102 0.86 21.60 10.10
N VAL A 103 0.31 20.38 10.02
CA VAL A 103 -0.68 20.01 9.01
C VAL A 103 -1.87 19.45 9.75
N GLU A 104 -3.07 19.86 9.31
CA GLU A 104 -4.32 19.36 9.86
C GLU A 104 -4.38 17.84 9.72
N ASP A 105 -4.74 17.17 10.82
CA ASP A 105 -5.03 15.74 10.82
C ASP A 105 -6.39 15.51 10.15
N LYS A 106 -6.38 14.72 9.06
CA LYS A 106 -7.57 14.38 8.28
C LYS A 106 -7.90 12.89 8.32
N TRP A 107 -7.66 12.25 9.46
CA TRP A 107 -8.03 10.86 9.70
C TRP A 107 -9.46 10.52 9.28
N ALA A 108 -10.44 11.35 9.66
CA ALA A 108 -11.84 11.10 9.34
C ALA A 108 -12.12 11.07 7.82
N ASP A 109 -11.47 11.93 7.05
CA ASP A 109 -11.59 11.96 5.59
C ASP A 109 -10.94 10.73 4.95
N LEU A 110 -9.78 10.29 5.49
CA LEU A 110 -9.11 9.08 5.03
C LEU A 110 -9.97 7.83 5.28
N ILE A 111 -10.54 7.70 6.48
CA ILE A 111 -11.47 6.61 6.82
C ILE A 111 -12.71 6.65 5.92
N ALA A 112 -13.27 7.83 5.66
CA ALA A 112 -14.40 7.96 4.75
C ALA A 112 -14.04 7.48 3.32
N GLY A 113 -12.84 7.83 2.83
CA GLY A 113 -12.34 7.35 1.54
C GLY A 113 -12.12 5.83 1.49
N ILE A 114 -11.64 5.23 2.59
CA ILE A 114 -11.51 3.77 2.73
C ILE A 114 -12.90 3.11 2.69
N GLN A 115 -13.86 3.61 3.47
CA GLN A 115 -15.23 3.07 3.51
C GLN A 115 -15.96 3.22 2.17
N GLN A 116 -15.66 4.26 1.39
CA GLN A 116 -16.19 4.46 0.04
C GLN A 116 -15.45 3.65 -1.03
N GLY A 117 -14.32 3.02 -0.68
CA GLY A 117 -13.49 2.23 -1.59
C GLY A 117 -12.59 3.06 -2.51
N THR A 118 -12.57 4.39 -2.40
CA THR A 118 -11.70 5.25 -3.23
C THR A 118 -10.23 5.13 -2.84
N MET A 119 -9.95 4.68 -1.62
CA MET A 119 -8.62 4.43 -1.09
C MET A 119 -8.27 2.93 -1.11
N ILE A 120 -8.95 2.13 -1.94
CA ILE A 120 -8.71 0.68 -2.02
C ILE A 120 -8.64 0.28 -3.50
N PRO A 121 -7.57 -0.43 -3.93
CA PRO A 121 -7.52 -1.04 -5.25
C PRO A 121 -8.71 -1.99 -5.47
N GLN A 122 -9.26 -2.01 -6.69
CA GLN A 122 -10.52 -2.71 -7.00
C GLN A 122 -10.31 -4.10 -7.61
N GLY A 123 -11.35 -4.93 -7.70
CA GLY A 123 -11.28 -6.25 -8.36
C GLY A 123 -10.77 -7.40 -7.50
N TYR A 124 -10.70 -7.20 -6.18
CA TYR A 124 -10.47 -8.27 -5.21
C TYR A 124 -11.71 -9.18 -5.08
N THR A 125 -11.49 -10.44 -4.71
CA THR A 125 -12.54 -11.41 -4.41
C THR A 125 -12.94 -11.39 -2.94
N GLU A 126 -12.00 -11.05 -2.04
CA GLU A 126 -12.25 -10.93 -0.60
C GLU A 126 -11.49 -9.73 -0.03
N ILE A 127 -12.07 -9.12 1.01
CA ILE A 127 -11.47 -8.01 1.75
C ILE A 127 -11.58 -8.26 3.24
N TYR A 128 -10.50 -8.00 3.97
CA TYR A 128 -10.46 -7.96 5.42
C TYR A 128 -9.85 -6.63 5.85
N MET A 129 -10.54 -5.91 6.73
CA MET A 129 -10.10 -4.61 7.25
C MET A 129 -9.99 -4.69 8.76
N ASN A 130 -8.89 -4.17 9.30
CA ASN A 130 -8.75 -3.88 10.72
C ASN A 130 -8.74 -2.37 10.89
N LEU A 131 -9.92 -1.81 11.19
CA LEU A 131 -10.18 -0.38 11.40
C LEU A 131 -10.26 -0.06 12.88
#